data_AF-A0A841Z1F2-F1
#
_entry.id   AF-A0A841Z1F2-F1
#
_cell.length_a   1.000
_cell.length_b   1.000
_cell.length_c   1.000
_cell.angle_alpha   90.00
_cell.angle_beta   90.00
_cell.angle_gamma   90.00
#
_symmetry.space_group_name_H-M   'P 1'
#
loop_
_entity.id
_entity.type
_entity.pdbx_description
1 polymer ?
#
loop_
_entity_poly.entity_id
_entity_poly.type
_entity_poly.pdbx_seq_one_letter_code
_entity_poly.pdbx_strand_id
1 'polypeptide(L)' 'VTVGETTYKGGTFTDGEFKFYAFDKIKSTADTVTIKALDKDGNVLDTKTVTVVAK' A
#
# COMPACT_ATOMS: atom_id res chain seq x y z
N VAL A 1 1.76 -3.28 -0.86
CA VAL A 1 0.53 -2.49 -1.11
C VAL A 1 -0.41 -3.32 -1.95
N THR A 2 -1.66 -3.46 -1.54
CA THR A 2 -2.67 -4.23 -2.25
C THR A 2 -3.77 -3.28 -2.72
N VAL A 3 -4.16 -3.38 -3.99
CA VAL A 3 -5.24 -2.61 -4.62
C VAL A 3 -6.25 -3.62 -5.17
N GLY A 4 -7.44 -3.68 -4.57
CA GLY A 4 -8.38 -4.77 -4.82
C GLY A 4 -7.75 -6.12 -4.49
N GLU A 5 -7.68 -7.02 -5.48
CA GLU A 5 -7.04 -8.34 -5.34
C GLU A 5 -5.54 -8.34 -5.69
N THR A 6 -5.05 -7.28 -6.33
CA THR A 6 -3.67 -7.23 -6.83
C THR A 6 -2.71 -6.75 -5.75
N THR A 7 -1.68 -7.54 -5.46
CA THR A 7 -0.65 -7.19 -4.47
C THR A 7 0.65 -6.80 -5.13
N TYR A 8 1.17 -5.63 -4.76
CA TYR A 8 2.45 -5.08 -5.19
C TYR A 8 3.43 -5.07 -4.01
N LYS A 9 4.62 -5.64 -4.22
CA LYS A 9 5.75 -5.55 -3.28
C LYS A 9 6.68 -4.40 -3.69
N GLY A 10 7.34 -3.77 -2.71
CA GLY A 10 8.27 -2.67 -2.92
C GLY A 10 7.85 -1.39 -2.20
N GLY A 11 8.33 -0.26 -2.71
CA GLY A 11 8.32 1.02 -2.02
C GLY A 11 9.63 1.29 -1.29
N THR A 12 9.76 2.49 -0.75
CA THR A 12 10.94 2.94 -0.02
C THR A 12 10.52 3.32 1.39
N PHE A 13 11.24 2.82 2.39
CA PHE A 13 11.06 3.21 3.78
C PHE A 13 12.34 3.90 4.27
N THR A 14 12.27 5.21 4.47
CA THR A 14 13.40 6.06 4.86
C THR A 14 12.91 7.08 5.86
N ASP A 15 13.66 7.30 6.94
CA ASP A 15 13.37 8.32 7.95
C ASP A 15 11.94 8.21 8.55
N GLY A 16 11.45 6.98 8.72
CA GLY A 16 10.10 6.72 9.25
C GLY A 16 8.97 6.94 8.24
N GLU A 17 9.29 7.33 7.00
CA GLU A 17 8.31 7.58 5.94
C GLU A 17 8.30 6.42 4.93
N PHE A 18 7.11 5.91 4.60
CA PHE A 18 6.91 4.92 3.55
C PHE A 18 6.39 5.59 2.27
N LYS A 19 7.11 5.41 1.16
CA LYS A 19 6.73 5.90 -0.17
C LYS A 19 6.48 4.74 -1.12
N PHE A 20 5.36 4.80 -1.84
CA PHE A 20 5.00 3.82 -2.85
C PHE A 20 4.36 4.48 -4.05
N TYR A 21 4.86 4.18 -5.26
CA TYR A 21 4.34 4.75 -6.49
C TYR A 21 3.07 4.02 -6.94
N ALA A 22 1.93 4.71 -6.87
CA ALA A 22 0.60 4.13 -7.09
C ALA A 22 -0.17 4.70 -8.31
N PHE A 23 0.41 5.65 -9.06
CA PHE A 23 -0.27 6.36 -10.15
C PHE A 23 -0.86 5.44 -11.23
N ASP A 24 -0.11 4.39 -11.58
CA ASP A 24 -0.54 3.39 -12.57
C ASP A 24 -1.37 2.26 -11.96
N LYS A 25 -1.57 2.23 -10.63
CA LYS A 25 -2.12 1.09 -9.89
C LYS A 25 -3.50 1.35 -9.31
N ILE A 26 -3.72 2.55 -8.78
CA ILE A 26 -5.03 3.00 -8.28
C ILE A 26 -5.71 3.75 -9.41
N LYS A 27 -6.85 3.25 -9.88
CA LYS A 27 -7.59 3.77 -11.05
C LYS A 27 -8.90 4.42 -10.67
N SER A 28 -9.42 4.12 -9.48
CA SER A 28 -10.69 4.63 -8.98
C SER A 28 -10.59 4.99 -7.50
N THR A 29 -11.37 5.98 -7.07
CA THR A 29 -11.57 6.27 -5.64
C THR A 29 -12.33 5.17 -4.91
N ALA A 30 -13.00 4.29 -5.65
CA ALA A 30 -13.64 3.09 -5.11
C ALA A 30 -12.66 1.92 -4.89
N ASP A 31 -11.41 2.03 -5.34
CA ASP A 31 -10.42 0.98 -5.14
C ASP A 31 -10.12 0.82 -3.65
N THR A 32 -10.27 -0.41 -3.16
CA THR A 32 -9.85 -0.73 -1.79
C THR A 32 -8.34 -0.87 -1.77
N VAL A 33 -7.67 0.02 -1.04
CA VAL A 33 -6.20 0.05 -0.94
C VAL A 33 -5.76 -0.29 0.48
N THR A 34 -4.88 -1.29 0.61
CA THR A 34 -4.28 -1.67 1.90
C THR A 34 -2.76 -1.72 1.84
N ILE A 35 -2.11 -1.34 2.93
CA ILE A 35 -0.68 -1.39 3.12
C ILE A 35 -0.41 -2.36 4.28
N LYS A 36 0.34 -3.42 4.03
CA LYS A 36 0.79 -4.37 5.05
C LYS A 36 2.28 -4.16 5.32
N ALA A 37 2.62 -3.89 6.56
CA ALA A 37 4.01 -3.94 7.03
C ALA A 37 4.33 -5.39 7.41
N LEU A 38 5.43 -5.92 6.91
CA LEU A 38 5.87 -7.29 7.17
C LEU A 38 7.21 -7.28 7.90
N ASP A 39 7.43 -8.27 8.77
CA ASP A 39 8.77 -8.55 9.28
C ASP A 39 9.63 -9.30 8.25
N LYS A 40 10.87 -9.62 8.63
CA LYS A 40 11.83 -10.36 7.79
C LYS A 40 11.38 -11.78 7.43
N ASP A 41 10.51 -12.39 8.24
CA ASP A 41 10.02 -13.76 8.06
C ASP A 41 8.68 -13.77 7.28
N GLY A 42 8.15 -12.59 6.95
CA GLY A 42 6.93 -12.40 6.17
C GLY A 42 5.66 -12.31 7.03
N ASN A 43 5.77 -12.23 8.35
CA ASN A 43 4.61 -12.06 9.22
C ASN A 43 4.09 -10.62 9.14
N VAL A 44 2.77 -10.46 9.23
CA VAL A 44 2.14 -9.13 9.22
C VAL A 44 2.35 -8.45 10.58
N LEU A 45 3.01 -7.30 10.56
CA LEU A 45 3.21 -6.45 11.73
C LEU A 45 2.07 -5.44 11.90
N ASP A 46 1.59 -4.87 10.79
CA ASP A 46 0.49 -3.91 10.77
C ASP A 46 -0.22 -3.94 9.41
N THR A 47 -1.49 -3.52 9.41
CA THR A 47 -2.27 -3.30 8.19
C THR A 47 -2.99 -1.96 8.29
N LYS A 48 -2.77 -1.10 7.30
CA LYS A 48 -3.47 0.17 7.14
C LYS A 48 -4.33 0.17 5.89
N THR A 49 -5.56 0.62 6.01
CA THR A 49 -6.43 0.93 4.88
C THR A 49 -6.23 2.37 4.47
N VAL A 50 -6.12 2.63 3.17
CA VAL A 50 -5.94 3.97 2.61
C VAL A 50 -7.24 4.41 1.96
N THR A 51 -7.75 5.57 2.37
CA THR A 51 -8.89 6.22 1.72
C THR A 51 -8.37 7.01 0.51
N VAL A 52 -8.87 6.68 -0.68
CA VAL A 52 -8.52 7.37 -1.92
C VAL A 52 -9.58 8.44 -2.19
N VAL A 53 -9.15 9.69 -2.35
CA VAL A 53 -10.02 10.82 -2.68
C VAL A 53 -9.72 11.34 -4.08
N ALA A 54 -10.75 11.88 -4.75
CA ALA A 54 -10.55 12.57 -6.02
C ALA A 54 -9.71 13.84 -5.79
N LYS A 55 -8.94 14.22 -6.81
CA LYS A 55 -8.13 15.44 -6.80
C LYS A 55 -9.01 16.69 -6.83
#